data_AF-E3C8M9-F1
#
_entry.id   AF-E3C8M9-F1
#
_cell.length_a   1.000
_cell.length_b   1.000
_cell.length_c   1.000
_cell.angle_alpha   90.00
_cell.angle_beta   90.00
_cell.angle_gamma   90.00
#
_symmetry.space_group_name_H-M   'P 1'
#
loop_
_entity.id
_entity.type
_entity.pdbx_description
1 polymer ?
#
loop_
_entity_poly.entity_id
_entity_poly.type
_entity_poly.pdbx_seq_one_letter_code
_entity_poly.pdbx_strand_id
1 'polypeptide(L)'
;MRKIKLAILTILLVLTSSSTVGAAQRQLTDQQLGILVSLAVDSRWVRQEAASQSLVYGVVHPADQVPTGVTDDDSYIVARDGRAPAIVYYRVGVNQHVQVTYPTAGKGRLRTADFTVKQLRRRFFRTAAQRKRVNAYVGSLQTE
;
A
#
# COMPACT_ATOMS: atom_id res chain seq x y z
N MET A 1 -53.14 -32.27 -31.71
CA MET A 1 -52.59 -31.35 -30.68
C MET A 1 -51.98 -32.17 -29.55
N ARG A 2 -50.65 -32.15 -29.39
CA ARG A 2 -49.91 -32.29 -28.10
C ARG A 2 -48.43 -32.03 -28.39
N LYS A 3 -47.86 -31.14 -27.58
CA LYS A 3 -46.64 -30.36 -27.83
C LYS A 3 -45.39 -31.17 -27.41
N ILE A 4 -44.39 -31.24 -28.27
CA ILE A 4 -43.04 -31.73 -27.95
C ILE A 4 -42.32 -30.59 -27.22
N LYS A 5 -41.91 -30.80 -25.97
CA LYS A 5 -41.07 -29.85 -25.23
C LYS A 5 -39.61 -30.10 -25.60
N LEU A 6 -39.02 -29.16 -26.33
CA LEU A 6 -37.57 -29.06 -26.55
C LEU A 6 -36.92 -28.67 -25.21
N ALA A 7 -36.13 -29.56 -24.61
CA ALA A 7 -35.27 -29.21 -23.49
C ALA A 7 -33.93 -28.74 -24.08
N ILE A 8 -33.71 -27.42 -24.07
CA ILE A 8 -32.43 -26.81 -24.43
C ILE A 8 -31.49 -27.02 -23.23
N LEU A 9 -30.50 -27.91 -23.41
CA LEU A 9 -29.42 -28.12 -22.44
C LEU A 9 -28.41 -26.98 -22.60
N THR A 10 -28.54 -25.93 -21.80
CA THR A 10 -27.56 -24.85 -21.73
C THR A 10 -26.33 -25.36 -20.98
N ILE A 11 -25.26 -25.67 -21.70
CA ILE A 11 -23.94 -25.96 -21.12
C ILE A 11 -23.40 -24.64 -20.57
N LEU A 12 -23.47 -24.48 -19.25
CA LEU A 12 -22.82 -23.37 -18.55
C LEU A 12 -21.32 -23.69 -18.48
N LEU A 13 -20.54 -23.11 -19.40
CA LEU A 13 -19.09 -23.16 -19.37
C LEU A 13 -18.60 -22.37 -18.16
N VAL A 14 -18.35 -23.06 -17.04
CA VAL A 14 -17.64 -22.47 -15.89
C VAL A 14 -16.19 -22.29 -16.32
N LEU A 15 -15.84 -21.07 -16.76
CA LEU A 15 -14.46 -20.62 -16.83
C LEU A 15 -13.92 -20.57 -15.40
N THR A 16 -13.36 -21.67 -14.92
CA THR A 16 -12.46 -21.63 -13.77
C THR A 16 -11.21 -20.90 -14.22
N SER A 17 -11.19 -19.58 -14.04
CA SER A 17 -9.98 -18.79 -14.08
C SER A 17 -9.07 -19.32 -12.97
N SER A 18 -8.26 -20.33 -13.29
CA SER A 18 -7.17 -20.83 -12.46
C SER A 18 -6.23 -19.67 -12.22
N SER A 19 -6.52 -18.96 -11.15
CA SER A 19 -5.90 -17.69 -10.84
C SER A 19 -4.43 -17.99 -10.53
N THR A 20 -3.54 -17.28 -11.21
CA THR A 20 -2.09 -17.24 -11.03
C THR A 20 -1.66 -16.64 -9.68
N VAL A 21 -2.46 -16.87 -8.62
CA VAL A 21 -2.36 -16.25 -7.28
C VAL A 21 -0.97 -16.46 -6.67
N GLY A 22 -0.28 -17.55 -7.00
CA GLY A 22 1.03 -17.88 -6.43
C GLY A 22 2.18 -16.95 -6.83
N ALA A 23 2.10 -16.28 -7.99
CA ALA A 23 3.18 -15.41 -8.48
C ALA A 23 3.01 -13.94 -8.04
N ALA A 24 1.78 -13.41 -8.13
CA ALA A 24 1.46 -12.06 -7.67
C ALA A 24 1.64 -11.89 -6.14
N GLN A 25 1.57 -12.98 -5.38
CA GLN A 25 1.76 -12.95 -3.92
C GLN A 25 3.23 -12.83 -3.48
N ARG A 26 4.19 -12.96 -4.41
CA ARG A 26 5.63 -12.80 -4.11
C ARG A 26 6.06 -11.35 -4.03
N GLN A 27 5.52 -10.45 -4.85
CA GLN A 27 5.89 -9.04 -4.86
C GLN A 27 4.90 -8.23 -4.01
N LEU A 28 5.38 -7.22 -3.29
CA LEU A 28 4.49 -6.28 -2.61
C LEU A 28 3.91 -5.32 -3.66
N THR A 29 2.63 -4.98 -3.55
CA THR A 29 2.11 -3.80 -4.25
C THR A 29 2.74 -2.55 -3.65
N ASP A 30 2.71 -1.44 -4.40
CA ASP A 30 3.28 -0.20 -3.91
C ASP A 30 2.57 0.29 -2.64
N GLN A 31 1.24 0.24 -2.60
CA GLN A 31 0.44 0.52 -1.40
C GLN A 31 0.81 -0.37 -0.20
N GLN A 32 1.06 -1.67 -0.42
CA GLN A 32 1.53 -2.56 0.64
C GLN A 32 2.90 -2.12 1.15
N LEU A 33 3.79 -1.71 0.25
CA LEU A 33 5.10 -1.16 0.63
C LEU A 33 4.94 0.15 1.40
N GLY A 34 4.04 1.04 0.98
CA GLY A 34 3.69 2.29 1.65
C GLY A 34 3.25 2.08 3.11
N ILE A 35 2.38 1.10 3.36
CA ILE A 35 2.00 0.71 4.72
C ILE A 35 3.21 0.18 5.51
N LEU A 36 4.05 -0.64 4.88
CA LEU A 36 5.24 -1.22 5.50
C LEU A 36 6.27 -0.17 5.93
N VAL A 37 6.58 0.81 5.07
CA VAL A 37 7.50 1.90 5.41
C VAL A 37 6.90 2.80 6.49
N SER A 38 5.61 3.08 6.41
CA SER A 38 4.89 3.86 7.41
C SER A 38 4.91 3.20 8.79
N LEU A 39 4.71 1.88 8.85
CA LEU A 39 4.85 1.09 10.08
C LEU A 39 6.29 1.09 10.62
N ALA A 40 7.29 1.19 9.74
CA ALA A 40 8.69 1.27 10.12
C ALA A 40 9.05 2.64 10.73
N VAL A 41 8.41 3.71 10.21
CA VAL A 41 8.56 5.09 10.69
C VAL A 41 7.80 5.28 12.02
N ASP A 42 6.50 5.06 12.03
CA ASP A 42 5.66 5.17 13.23
C ASP A 42 4.45 4.23 13.16
N SER A 43 4.57 3.08 13.82
CA SER A 43 3.48 2.11 13.88
C SER A 43 2.26 2.59 14.69
N ARG A 44 2.43 3.52 15.63
CA ARG A 44 1.32 4.06 16.44
C ARG A 44 0.47 4.98 15.59
N TRP A 45 1.11 5.85 14.81
CA TRP A 45 0.46 6.72 13.85
C TRP A 45 -0.36 5.93 12.84
N VAL A 46 0.23 4.93 12.15
CA VAL A 46 -0.51 4.10 11.19
C VAL A 46 -1.74 3.46 11.82
N ARG A 47 -1.64 2.94 13.05
CA ARG A 47 -2.79 2.34 13.74
C ARG A 47 -3.89 3.36 14.04
N GLN A 48 -3.50 4.57 14.46
CA GLN A 48 -4.43 5.64 14.79
C GLN A 48 -5.17 6.13 13.54
N GLU A 49 -4.43 6.45 12.48
CA GLU A 49 -4.99 7.02 11.26
C GLU A 49 -5.76 5.98 10.43
N ALA A 50 -5.34 4.71 10.44
CA ALA A 50 -6.12 3.63 9.83
C ALA A 50 -7.46 3.42 10.56
N ALA A 51 -7.49 3.56 11.89
CA ALA A 51 -8.72 3.43 12.67
C ALA A 51 -9.71 4.58 12.41
N SER A 52 -9.21 5.78 12.12
CA SER A 52 -10.02 6.93 11.66
C SER A 52 -10.26 6.96 10.15
N GLN A 53 -9.78 5.97 9.40
CA GLN A 53 -9.88 5.91 7.94
C GLN A 53 -9.32 7.17 7.24
N SER A 54 -8.30 7.79 7.84
CA SER A 54 -7.72 9.06 7.41
C SER A 54 -6.43 8.88 6.59
N LEU A 55 -5.94 7.65 6.42
CA LEU A 55 -4.76 7.38 5.60
C LEU A 55 -5.09 7.46 4.10
N VAL A 56 -4.29 8.25 3.39
CA VAL A 56 -4.36 8.44 1.95
C VAL A 56 -3.05 7.96 1.34
N TYR A 57 -3.14 7.28 0.21
CA TYR A 57 -2.02 6.95 -0.66
C TYR A 57 -2.06 7.83 -1.90
N GLY A 58 -0.91 8.35 -2.29
CA GLY A 58 -0.74 9.08 -3.52
C GLY A 58 0.67 8.95 -4.10
N VAL A 59 0.85 9.54 -5.26
CA VAL A 59 2.13 9.64 -5.96
C VAL A 59 2.38 11.13 -6.20
N VAL A 60 3.62 11.58 -5.96
CA VAL A 60 4.03 12.97 -6.19
C VAL A 60 3.93 13.28 -7.68
N HIS A 61 3.18 14.32 -8.00
CA HIS A 61 3.10 14.90 -9.33
C HIS A 61 4.06 16.09 -9.44
N PRO A 62 4.54 16.42 -10.66
CA PRO A 62 5.43 17.58 -10.88
C PRO A 62 4.84 18.94 -10.45
N ALA A 63 3.50 19.03 -10.33
CA ALA A 63 2.82 20.23 -9.87
C ALA A 63 2.75 20.35 -8.33
N ASP A 64 3.10 19.29 -7.60
CA ASP A 64 3.00 19.25 -6.15
C ASP A 64 4.15 20.02 -5.51
N GLN A 65 3.83 20.79 -4.47
CA GLN A 65 4.85 21.43 -3.65
C GLN A 65 5.42 20.41 -2.65
N VAL A 66 6.54 19.80 -3.01
CA VAL A 66 7.22 18.81 -2.15
C VAL A 66 8.51 19.36 -1.54
N PRO A 67 8.91 18.85 -0.35
CA PRO A 67 10.18 19.24 0.25
C PRO A 67 11.41 18.80 -0.57
N THR A 68 12.55 19.47 -0.36
CA THR A 68 13.83 19.08 -0.98
C THR A 68 14.19 17.62 -0.67
N GLY A 69 14.54 16.87 -1.71
CA GLY A 69 14.94 15.47 -1.63
C GLY A 69 13.80 14.47 -1.85
N VAL A 70 12.55 14.95 -1.93
CA VAL A 70 11.44 14.24 -2.56
C VAL A 70 11.43 14.62 -4.04
N THR A 71 11.20 13.65 -4.92
CA THR A 71 11.13 13.93 -6.36
C THR A 71 9.80 13.50 -6.94
N ASP A 72 9.56 13.93 -8.17
CA ASP A 72 8.51 13.42 -9.05
C ASP A 72 8.53 11.88 -9.04
N ASP A 73 7.33 11.29 -9.06
CA ASP A 73 7.06 9.85 -8.97
C ASP A 73 7.33 9.17 -7.61
N ASP A 74 7.69 9.91 -6.56
CA ASP A 74 7.74 9.35 -5.21
C ASP A 74 6.34 9.03 -4.70
N SER A 75 6.15 7.84 -4.14
CA SER A 75 4.89 7.49 -3.49
C SER A 75 4.86 8.06 -2.08
N TYR A 76 3.66 8.32 -1.55
CA TYR A 76 3.51 8.76 -0.17
C TYR A 76 2.28 8.18 0.53
N ILE A 77 2.37 8.12 1.85
CA ILE A 77 1.23 7.90 2.75
C ILE A 77 1.06 9.15 3.61
N VAL A 78 -0.12 9.76 3.58
CA VAL A 78 -0.45 10.98 4.33
C VAL A 78 -1.68 10.77 5.19
N ALA A 79 -1.74 11.44 6.34
CA ALA A 79 -2.96 11.55 7.11
C ALA A 79 -3.76 12.76 6.62
N ARG A 80 -4.98 12.53 6.10
CA ARG A 80 -5.89 13.59 5.64
C ARG A 80 -6.13 14.67 6.70
N ASP A 81 -6.12 14.24 7.96
CA ASP A 81 -6.44 15.08 9.11
C ASP A 81 -5.20 15.84 9.65
N GLY A 82 -4.04 15.71 9.00
CA GLY A 82 -2.83 16.47 9.30
C GLY A 82 -2.10 16.11 10.60
N ARG A 83 -2.38 14.95 11.22
CA ARG A 83 -1.70 14.50 12.45
C ARG A 83 -0.34 13.87 12.15
N ALA A 84 0.67 14.21 12.95
CA ALA A 84 2.07 13.83 12.72
C ALA A 84 2.40 12.32 12.94
N PRO A 85 3.35 11.71 12.17
CA PRO A 85 3.94 12.25 10.94
C PRO A 85 2.85 12.52 9.92
N ALA A 86 2.77 13.75 9.42
CA ALA A 86 1.65 14.12 8.56
C ALA A 86 1.72 13.35 7.23
N ILE A 87 2.95 13.05 6.78
CA ILE A 87 3.24 12.41 5.50
C ILE A 87 4.52 11.56 5.58
N VAL A 88 4.56 10.46 4.85
CA VAL A 88 5.71 9.58 4.68
C VAL A 88 5.91 9.35 3.18
N TYR A 89 6.95 9.95 2.62
CA TYR A 89 7.36 9.73 1.22
C TYR A 89 8.28 8.52 1.14
N TYR A 90 8.22 7.77 0.04
CA TYR A 90 9.11 6.66 -0.20
C TYR A 90 9.32 6.39 -1.69
N ARG A 91 10.48 5.80 -2.00
CA ARG A 91 10.82 5.35 -3.34
C ARG A 91 11.63 4.08 -3.34
N VAL A 92 11.40 3.24 -4.35
CA VAL A 92 12.15 2.01 -4.56
C VAL A 92 13.23 2.24 -5.61
N GLY A 93 14.48 2.22 -5.16
CA GLY A 93 15.64 2.27 -6.03
C GLY A 93 16.14 0.89 -6.46
N VAL A 94 17.34 0.89 -7.03
CA VAL A 94 18.06 -0.31 -7.47
C VAL A 94 18.21 -1.30 -6.30
N ASN A 95 18.22 -2.61 -6.61
CA ASN A 95 18.37 -3.69 -5.63
C ASN A 95 17.29 -3.72 -4.54
N GLN A 96 16.10 -3.18 -4.82
CA GLN A 96 14.99 -3.09 -3.86
C GLN A 96 15.34 -2.30 -2.60
N HIS A 97 16.24 -1.34 -2.73
CA HIS A 97 16.51 -0.34 -1.73
C HIS A 97 15.31 0.62 -1.63
N VAL A 98 14.86 0.93 -0.43
CA VAL A 98 13.70 1.78 -0.18
C VAL A 98 14.17 2.96 0.64
N GLN A 99 14.20 4.13 0.02
CA GLN A 99 14.47 5.39 0.71
C GLN A 99 13.15 5.96 1.20
N VAL A 100 13.10 6.41 2.45
CA VAL A 100 11.89 6.89 3.12
C VAL A 100 12.18 8.26 3.72
N THR A 101 11.39 9.27 3.36
CA THR A 101 11.56 10.65 3.82
C THR A 101 10.29 11.10 4.56
N TYR A 102 10.44 11.62 5.78
CA TYR A 102 9.30 11.99 6.62
C TYR A 102 9.65 13.18 7.54
N PRO A 103 8.67 14.03 7.90
CA PRO A 103 8.88 15.13 8.82
C PRO A 103 9.07 14.58 10.24
N THR A 104 10.04 15.13 10.96
CA THR A 104 10.18 14.88 12.40
C THR A 104 9.28 15.84 13.19
N ALA A 105 8.65 15.34 14.26
CA ALA A 105 7.77 16.16 15.09
C ALA A 105 8.51 17.40 15.61
N GLY A 106 7.96 18.59 15.30
CA GLY A 106 8.34 19.87 15.92
C GLY A 106 9.63 20.54 15.41
N LYS A 107 10.28 20.09 14.32
CA LYS A 107 11.57 20.68 13.89
C LYS A 107 11.67 21.18 12.45
N GLY A 108 10.60 21.09 11.64
CA GLY A 108 10.62 21.52 10.23
C GLY A 108 11.67 20.84 9.36
N ARG A 109 12.38 19.84 9.92
CA ARG A 109 13.46 19.09 9.27
C ARG A 109 12.95 17.70 8.93
N LEU A 110 13.10 17.37 7.65
CA LEU A 110 12.88 16.01 7.19
C LEU A 110 13.98 15.09 7.72
N ARG A 111 13.61 13.84 7.94
CA ARG A 111 14.53 12.74 8.18
C ARG A 111 14.39 11.76 7.03
N THR A 112 15.54 11.26 6.59
CA THR A 112 15.62 10.15 5.64
C THR A 112 16.05 8.89 6.37
N ALA A 113 15.42 7.77 6.04
CA ALA A 113 15.78 6.46 6.51
C ALA A 113 15.76 5.47 5.33
N ASP A 114 16.65 4.49 5.38
CA ASP A 114 16.83 3.54 4.31
C ASP A 114 16.50 2.13 4.79
N PHE A 115 15.79 1.39 3.95
CA PHE A 115 15.42 0.01 4.16
C PHE A 115 15.66 -0.80 2.89
N THR A 116 15.50 -2.11 3.01
CA THR A 116 15.28 -2.99 1.87
C THR A 116 13.87 -3.56 1.93
N VAL A 117 13.27 -3.84 0.77
CA VAL A 117 11.99 -4.57 0.70
C VAL A 117 12.04 -5.87 1.52
N LYS A 118 13.19 -6.56 1.52
CA LYS A 118 13.43 -7.77 2.32
C LYS A 118 13.30 -7.52 3.83
N GLN A 119 13.90 -6.44 4.36
CA GLN A 119 13.79 -6.08 5.77
C GLN A 119 12.34 -5.76 6.16
N LEU A 120 11.65 -4.96 5.34
CA LEU A 120 10.26 -4.56 5.58
C LEU A 120 9.32 -5.77 5.59
N ARG A 121 9.45 -6.66 4.59
CA ARG A 121 8.70 -7.93 4.52
C ARG A 121 8.94 -8.79 5.74
N ARG A 122 10.20 -8.96 6.14
CA ARG A 122 10.56 -9.79 7.30
C ARG A 122 9.94 -9.26 8.59
N ARG A 123 9.89 -7.93 8.74
CA ARG A 123 9.40 -7.28 9.97
C ARG A 123 7.87 -7.22 10.04
N PHE A 124 7.20 -6.93 8.94
CA PHE A 124 5.77 -6.57 8.96
C PHE A 124 4.86 -7.39 8.05
N PHE A 125 5.39 -8.30 7.21
CA PHE A 125 4.61 -9.05 6.21
C PHE A 125 4.96 -10.55 6.13
N ARG A 126 5.63 -11.08 7.15
CA ARG A 126 6.15 -12.46 7.17
C ARG A 126 5.06 -13.49 7.47
N THR A 127 4.21 -13.24 8.47
CA THR A 127 3.18 -14.19 8.90
C THR A 127 1.84 -13.96 8.22
N ALA A 128 0.95 -14.96 8.22
CA ALA A 128 -0.39 -14.79 7.66
C ALA A 128 -1.19 -13.70 8.39
N ALA A 129 -1.06 -13.62 9.72
CA ALA A 129 -1.68 -12.57 10.54
C ALA A 129 -1.16 -11.17 10.19
N GLN A 130 0.15 -11.04 9.96
CA GLN A 130 0.77 -9.80 9.50
C GLN A 130 0.24 -9.37 8.13
N ARG A 131 0.19 -10.31 7.17
CA ARG A 131 -0.37 -10.04 5.83
C ARG A 131 -1.83 -9.60 5.88
N LYS A 132 -2.66 -10.30 6.68
CA LYS A 132 -4.07 -9.93 6.87
C LYS A 132 -4.20 -8.51 7.42
N ARG A 133 -3.39 -8.15 8.42
CA ARG A 133 -3.40 -6.81 9.02
C ARG A 133 -2.97 -5.73 8.02
N VAL A 134 -1.87 -5.95 7.29
CA VAL A 134 -1.40 -5.00 6.29
C VAL A 134 -2.42 -4.83 5.17
N ASN A 135 -3.00 -5.91 4.68
CA ASN A 135 -4.04 -5.84 3.66
C ASN A 135 -5.31 -5.14 4.15
N ALA A 136 -5.63 -5.22 5.45
CA ALA A 136 -6.70 -4.44 6.04
C ALA A 136 -6.39 -2.93 6.03
N TYR A 137 -5.15 -2.54 6.36
CA TYR A 137 -4.72 -1.14 6.24
C TYR A 137 -4.75 -0.65 4.79
N VAL A 138 -4.29 -1.47 3.84
CA VAL A 138 -4.37 -1.15 2.41
C VAL A 138 -5.82 -0.99 1.96
N GLY A 139 -6.71 -1.88 2.40
CA GLY A 139 -8.14 -1.79 2.07
C GLY A 139 -8.86 -0.58 2.69
N SER A 140 -8.25 0.11 3.65
CA SER A 140 -8.75 1.36 4.21
C SER A 140 -8.08 2.61 3.65
N LEU A 141 -7.09 2.47 2.75
CA LEU A 141 -6.44 3.62 2.12
C LEU A 141 -7.45 4.31 1.20
N GLN A 142 -7.53 5.63 1.33
CA GLN A 142 -8.06 6.48 0.28
C GLN A 142 -6.97 6.66 -0.79
N THR A 143 -7.37 6.90 -2.03
CA THR A 143 -6.45 7.23 -3.12
C THR A 143 -6.75 8.63 -3.60
N GLU A 144 -5.71 9.44 -3.82
CA GLU A 144 -5.85 10.71 -4.55
C GLU A 144 -6.11 10.50 -6.05
#